data_AF-X1NSB1-F1
#
_entry.id   AF-X1NSB1-F1
#
_cell.length_a   1.000
_cell.length_b   1.000
_cell.length_c   1.000
_cell.angle_alpha   90.00
_cell.angle_beta   90.00
_cell.angle_gamma   90.00
#
_symmetry.space_group_name_H-M   'P 1'
#
loop_
_entity.id
_entity.type
_entity.pdbx_description
1 polymer ?
#
loop_
_entity_poly.entity_id
_entity_poly.type
_entity_poly.pdbx_seq_one_letter_code
_entity_poly.pdbx_strand_id
1 'polypeptide(L)' 'MDVLSPPEEISDISELDPKKYGAIVSSGYKKGLLLPDLEGVDTAEEQVDIAKRKAGIYPDEKVKLYRFEVKRYF' A
#
# COMPACT_ATOMS: atom_id res chain seq x y z
N MET A 1 14.46 -5.51 -14.34
CA MET A 1 14.57 -4.38 -13.38
C MET A 1 13.19 -3.86 -13.05
N ASP A 2 12.88 -3.66 -11.77
CA ASP A 2 11.60 -3.08 -11.33
C ASP A 2 11.75 -1.58 -11.08
N VAL A 3 10.80 -0.80 -11.60
CA VAL A 3 10.73 0.66 -11.44
C VAL A 3 9.41 1.02 -10.75
N LEU A 4 9.51 1.76 -9.65
CA LEU A 4 8.37 2.26 -8.89
C LEU A 4 7.99 3.67 -9.36
N SER A 5 6.70 3.95 -9.54
CA SER A 5 6.23 5.32 -9.70
C SER A 5 6.40 6.10 -8.37
N PRO A 6 6.50 7.44 -8.42
CA PRO A 6 6.30 8.24 -7.23
C PRO A 6 4.97 7.90 -6.54
N PRO A 7 4.93 7.82 -5.20
CA PRO A 7 3.68 7.61 -4.48
C PRO A 7 2.71 8.79 -4.64
N GLU A 8 1.44 8.49 -4.89
CA GLU A 8 0.34 9.44 -4.95
C GLU A 8 -0.55 9.27 -3.72
N GLU A 9 -0.87 10.37 -3.01
CA GLU A 9 -1.79 10.33 -1.87
C GLU A 9 -3.21 10.02 -2.37
N ILE A 10 -3.89 9.08 -1.71
CA ILE A 10 -5.29 8.75 -2.00
C ILE A 10 -6.17 9.10 -0.82
N SER A 11 -7.39 9.50 -1.13
CA SER A 11 -8.39 9.90 -0.13
C SER A 11 -9.23 8.74 0.35
N ASP A 12 -9.41 7.74 -0.51
CA ASP A 12 -10.26 6.59 -0.26
C ASP A 12 -9.59 5.28 -0.69
N ILE A 13 -9.88 4.20 0.04
CA ILE A 13 -9.29 2.88 -0.23
C ILE A 13 -9.80 2.26 -1.54
N SER A 14 -10.97 2.69 -2.03
CA SER A 14 -11.50 2.30 -3.35
C SER A 14 -10.62 2.76 -4.52
N GLU A 15 -9.71 3.70 -4.28
CA GLU A 15 -8.71 4.14 -5.26
C GLU A 15 -7.52 3.18 -5.41
N LEU A 16 -7.50 2.10 -4.61
CA LEU A 16 -6.43 1.10 -4.55
C LEU A 16 -6.93 -0.25 -5.11
N ASP A 17 -6.50 -0.59 -6.31
CA ASP A 17 -6.61 -1.95 -6.85
C ASP A 17 -5.36 -2.76 -6.42
N PRO A 18 -5.50 -3.80 -5.57
CA PRO A 18 -4.35 -4.54 -5.03
C PRO A 18 -3.55 -5.30 -6.09
N LYS A 19 -4.10 -5.55 -7.29
CA LYS A 19 -3.37 -6.18 -8.41
C LYS A 19 -2.54 -5.18 -9.19
N LYS A 20 -2.95 -3.91 -9.20
CA LYS A 20 -2.29 -2.86 -10.00
C LYS A 20 -1.35 -1.99 -9.16
N TYR A 21 -1.77 -1.65 -7.94
CA TYR A 21 -1.11 -0.66 -7.10
C TYR A 21 -0.51 -1.27 -5.84
N GLY A 22 0.70 -0.83 -5.51
CA GLY A 22 1.24 -1.00 -4.18
C GLY A 22 0.67 0.05 -3.23
N ALA A 23 0.54 -0.31 -1.96
CA ALA A 23 0.01 0.55 -0.91
C ALA A 23 1.12 1.02 0.02
N ILE A 24 1.07 2.30 0.43
CA ILE A 24 1.90 2.84 1.50
C ILE A 24 0.97 3.45 2.55
N VAL A 25 1.21 3.08 3.80
CA VAL A 25 0.53 3.64 4.98
C VAL A 25 1.53 4.47 5.79
N SER A 26 1.08 5.61 6.33
CA SER A 26 1.92 6.47 7.16
C SER A 26 1.18 7.00 8.38
N SER A 27 1.74 6.82 9.59
CA SER A 27 1.29 7.38 10.86
C SER A 27 2.50 7.92 11.63
N GLY A 28 2.68 9.26 11.64
CA GLY A 28 3.87 9.89 12.23
C GLY A 28 5.17 9.39 11.58
N TYR A 29 6.04 8.75 12.38
CA TYR A 29 7.29 8.14 11.92
C TYR A 29 7.13 6.71 11.39
N LYS A 30 5.97 6.07 11.62
CA LYS A 30 5.69 4.71 11.17
C LYS A 30 5.27 4.73 9.70
N LYS A 31 5.93 3.91 8.88
CA LYS A 31 5.59 3.75 7.47
C LYS A 31 5.63 2.28 7.07
N GLY A 32 4.59 1.84 6.38
CA GLY A 32 4.45 0.49 5.84
C GLY A 32 4.25 0.53 4.35
N LEU A 33 4.78 -0.46 3.64
CA LEU A 33 4.60 -0.63 2.21
C LEU A 33 4.21 -2.09 1.92
N LEU A 34 3.29 -2.26 0.98
CA LEU A 34 3.01 -3.55 0.38
C LEU A 34 2.98 -3.41 -1.15
N LEU A 35 3.62 -4.35 -1.84
CA LEU A 35 3.64 -4.39 -3.31
C LEU A 35 2.25 -4.81 -3.86
N PRO A 36 1.94 -4.48 -5.11
CA PRO A 36 0.78 -5.05 -5.80
C PRO A 36 0.99 -6.53 -6.12
N ASP A 37 -0.10 -7.20 -6.46
CA ASP A 37 -0.14 -8.53 -7.07
C ASP A 37 0.55 -9.61 -6.19
N LEU A 38 0.24 -9.57 -4.89
CA LEU A 38 0.72 -10.57 -3.93
C LEU A 38 -0.28 -11.71 -3.79
N GLU A 39 0.22 -12.94 -3.81
CA GLU A 39 -0.57 -14.13 -3.55
C GLU A 39 -1.21 -14.07 -2.16
N GLY A 40 -2.52 -14.33 -2.10
CA GLY A 40 -3.29 -14.30 -0.85
C GLY A 40 -3.66 -12.89 -0.37
N VAL A 41 -3.57 -11.87 -1.23
CA VAL A 41 -4.08 -10.52 -0.95
C VAL A 41 -5.09 -10.13 -2.02
N ASP A 42 -6.37 -10.35 -1.74
CA ASP A 42 -7.43 -10.20 -2.73
C ASP A 42 -8.16 -8.85 -2.64
N THR A 43 -8.02 -8.12 -1.54
CA THR A 43 -8.71 -6.84 -1.31
C THR A 43 -7.77 -5.71 -0.92
N ALA A 44 -8.21 -4.48 -1.19
CA ALA A 44 -7.49 -3.26 -0.85
C ALA A 44 -7.36 -3.10 0.69
N GLU A 45 -8.42 -3.45 1.42
CA GLU A 45 -8.47 -3.46 2.88
C GLU A 45 -7.41 -4.40 3.46
N GLU A 46 -7.33 -5.63 2.93
CA GLU A 46 -6.34 -6.61 3.36
C GLU A 46 -4.92 -6.12 3.09
N GLN A 47 -4.68 -5.55 1.91
CA GLN A 47 -3.38 -4.97 1.54
C GLN A 47 -2.96 -3.87 2.52
N VAL A 48 -3.87 -2.93 2.84
CA VAL A 48 -3.63 -1.85 3.79
C VAL A 48 -3.38 -2.39 5.20
N ASP A 49 -4.16 -3.37 5.65
CA ASP A 49 -4.02 -3.95 6.99
C ASP A 49 -2.72 -4.74 7.15
N ILE A 50 -2.26 -5.44 6.11
CA ILE A 50 -0.92 -6.05 6.10
C ILE A 50 0.16 -4.96 6.18
N ALA A 51 0.03 -3.89 5.39
CA ALA A 51 0.99 -2.79 5.40
C ALA A 51 1.07 -2.11 6.78
N LYS A 52 -0.08 -1.86 7.44
CA LYS A 52 -0.16 -1.32 8.81
C LYS A 52 0.54 -2.23 9.81
N ARG A 53 0.24 -3.54 9.80
CA ARG A 53 0.84 -4.53 10.70
C ARG A 53 2.37 -4.58 10.54
N LYS A 54 2.88 -4.57 9.30
CA LYS A 54 4.34 -4.53 9.03
C LYS A 54 5.01 -3.26 9.56
N ALA A 55 4.27 -2.16 9.66
CA ALA A 55 4.76 -0.88 10.18
C ALA A 55 4.53 -0.69 11.69
N GLY A 56 3.93 -1.67 12.38
CA GLY A 56 3.53 -1.53 13.78
C GLY A 56 2.47 -0.44 14.01
N ILE A 57 1.63 -0.18 13.01
CA ILE A 57 0.50 0.75 13.10
C ILE A 57 -0.73 -0.03 13.56
N TYR A 58 -1.36 0.40 14.64
CA TYR A 58 -2.57 -0.25 15.15
C TYR A 58 -3.80 0.07 14.28
N PRO A 59 -4.83 -0.80 14.24
CA PRO A 59 -6.00 -0.62 13.38
C PRO A 59 -6.75 0.71 13.56
N ASP A 60 -6.76 1.23 14.79
CA ASP A 60 -7.41 2.46 15.22
C ASP A 60 -6.57 3.73 14.97
N GLU A 61 -5.29 3.60 14.62
CA GLU A 61 -4.46 4.73 14.24
C GLU A 61 -4.91 5.32 12.88
N LYS A 62 -5.07 6.64 12.85
CA LYS A 62 -5.28 7.35 11.58
C LYS A 62 -4.01 7.27 10.74
N VAL A 63 -4.17 6.86 9.49
CA VAL A 63 -3.08 6.79 8.52
C VAL A 63 -3.35 7.68 7.33
N LYS A 64 -2.29 8.19 6.72
CA LYS A 64 -2.32 8.62 5.32
C LYS A 64 -2.08 7.43 4.41
N LEU A 65 -2.82 7.38 3.31
CA LEU A 65 -2.72 6.34 2.30
C LEU A 65 -2.08 6.91 1.04
N TYR A 66 -1.16 6.14 0.47
CA TYR A 66 -0.58 6.42 -0.84
C TYR A 66 -0.59 5.17 -1.69
N ARG A 67 -0.68 5.34 -3.01
CA ARG A 67 -0.53 4.27 -3.99
C ARG A 67 0.66 4.51 -4.91
N PHE A 68 1.22 3.46 -5.48
CA PHE A 68 2.24 3.53 -6.53
C PHE A 68 2.12 2.35 -7.49
N GLU A 69 2.59 2.52 -8.73
CA GLU A 69 2.65 1.45 -9.73
C GLU A 69 4.03 0.80 -9.75
N VAL A 70 4.08 -0.50 -10.04
CA VAL A 70 5.32 -1.26 -10.27
C VAL A 70 5.41 -1.62 -11.75
N LYS A 71 6.44 -1.11 -12.44
CA LYS A 71 6.75 -1.50 -13.83
C LYS A 71 7.95 -2.45 -13.83
N ARG A 72 7.71 -3.70 -14.26
CA ARG A 72 8.76 -4.72 -14.40
C ARG A 72 9.31 -4.72 -15.83
N TYR A 73 10.60 -4.44 -15.99
CA TYR A 73 11.32 -4.59 -17.25
C TYR A 73 12.07 -5.92 -17.24
N PHE A 74 11.91 -6.76 -18.25
CA PHE A 74 12.60 -8.04 -18.41
C PHE A 74 13.92 -7.88 -19.17
#